data_AF-A0A7J7Y0A1-F1
#
_entry.id   AF-A0A7J7Y0A1-F1
#
_cell.length_a   1.000
_cell.length_b   1.000
_cell.length_c   1.000
_cell.angle_alpha   90.00
_cell.angle_beta   90.00
_cell.angle_gamma   90.00
#
_symmetry.space_group_name_H-M   'P 1'
#
loop_
_entity.id
_entity.type
_entity.pdbx_description
1 polymer ?
#
loop_
_entity_poly.entity_id
_entity_poly.type
_entity_poly.pdbx_seq_one_letter_code
_entity_poly.pdbx_strand_id
1 'polypeptide(L)'
;MWATARLALWRCARAAAPGSRAYHGDAVATLGTQPDSGSAVYQENYEQMKALVNELHERAQKIRLGGSEKAKERHTSRGKLLARERVDGLLDPGSPFLELSQFAGYQLYDNEEVPAGGIITGIGRVSGVECMIAANDATVKGGTYYPVTVKKHLRAQEIALQNRLPCIYLVDSGGANLPRQAEIFPDRNHFGRIFYNQAIMSSKNITQIAVVMGSCTAGGAYVPAMADENIIVRKQGTIFLAGPPLVKAATGEEVSAEDLGGADLHCR
;
A
#
# COMPACT_ATOMS: atom_id res chain seq x y z
N MET A 1 -10.39 -27.51 -48.14
CA MET A 1 -10.11 -28.77 -47.44
C MET A 1 -9.67 -28.42 -46.02
N TRP A 2 -10.42 -28.92 -45.04
CA TRP A 2 -10.07 -29.05 -43.62
C TRP A 2 -10.20 -27.79 -42.75
N ALA A 3 -11.47 -27.48 -42.47
CA ALA A 3 -11.90 -27.05 -41.16
C ALA A 3 -11.78 -28.24 -40.20
N THR A 4 -10.90 -28.17 -39.19
CA THR A 4 -10.99 -28.90 -37.91
C THR A 4 -9.73 -28.63 -37.07
N ALA A 5 -9.81 -27.65 -36.17
CA ALA A 5 -8.96 -27.59 -34.98
C ALA A 5 -9.75 -26.86 -33.87
N ARG A 6 -10.91 -27.44 -33.53
CA ARG A 6 -11.60 -27.14 -32.27
C ARG A 6 -11.05 -28.09 -31.20
N LEU A 7 -10.99 -27.56 -29.97
CA LEU A 7 -10.96 -28.26 -28.68
C LEU A 7 -9.60 -28.79 -28.20
N ALA A 8 -8.81 -27.89 -27.61
CA ALA A 8 -8.01 -28.21 -26.44
C ALA A 8 -7.82 -26.98 -25.53
N LEU A 9 -8.91 -26.22 -25.28
CA LEU A 9 -8.95 -25.30 -24.15
C LEU A 9 -9.34 -26.12 -22.93
N TRP A 10 -8.34 -26.43 -22.11
CA TRP A 10 -8.52 -26.98 -20.78
C TRP A 10 -9.59 -26.19 -20.03
N ARG A 11 -10.70 -26.87 -19.73
CA ARG A 11 -11.65 -26.38 -18.73
C ARG A 11 -10.93 -26.40 -17.39
N CYS A 12 -10.45 -25.24 -16.94
CA CYS A 12 -10.22 -25.03 -15.52
C CYS A 12 -11.54 -25.36 -14.83
N ALA A 13 -11.56 -26.48 -14.10
CA ALA A 13 -12.66 -26.81 -13.22
C ALA A 13 -12.80 -25.63 -12.26
N ARG A 14 -13.91 -24.90 -12.34
CA ARG A 14 -14.31 -23.99 -11.26
C ARG A 14 -14.33 -24.83 -10.00
N ALA A 15 -13.46 -24.54 -9.05
CA ALA A 15 -13.60 -25.05 -7.70
C ALA A 15 -15.06 -24.78 -7.29
N ALA A 16 -15.76 -25.82 -6.84
CA ALA A 16 -17.12 -25.67 -6.36
C ALA A 16 -17.12 -24.56 -5.30
N ALA A 17 -17.96 -23.54 -5.50
CA ALA A 17 -18.17 -22.53 -4.47
C ALA A 17 -18.53 -23.29 -3.18
N PRO A 18 -17.81 -23.08 -2.06
CA PRO A 18 -18.20 -23.70 -0.81
C PRO A 18 -19.67 -23.33 -0.57
N GLY A 19 -20.51 -24.35 -0.38
CA GLY A 19 -21.96 -24.19 -0.26
C GLY A 19 -22.28 -23.03 0.68
N SER A 20 -23.23 -22.20 0.30
CA SER A 20 -23.71 -21.09 1.13
C SER A 20 -23.89 -21.62 2.54
N ARG A 21 -23.07 -21.17 3.50
CA ARG A 21 -23.37 -21.38 4.91
C ARG A 21 -24.76 -20.78 5.09
N ALA A 22 -25.75 -21.62 5.32
CA ALA A 22 -27.05 -21.17 5.76
C ALA A 22 -26.80 -20.50 7.11
N TYR A 23 -26.70 -19.17 7.10
CA TYR A 23 -26.89 -18.41 8.33
C TYR A 23 -28.30 -18.80 8.78
N HIS A 24 -28.41 -19.53 9.89
CA HIS A 24 -29.68 -19.72 10.59
C HIS A 24 -30.13 -18.35 11.12
N GLY A 25 -30.58 -17.47 10.22
CA GLY A 25 -30.99 -16.10 10.52
C GLY A 25 -32.41 -16.01 11.08
N ASP A 26 -33.23 -17.04 10.86
CA ASP A 26 -34.67 -16.95 11.12
C ASP A 26 -35.07 -17.31 12.56
N ALA A 27 -34.11 -17.69 13.42
CA ALA A 27 -34.37 -18.01 14.83
C ALA A 27 -33.18 -17.67 15.75
N VAL A 28 -32.63 -16.46 15.61
CA VAL A 28 -31.61 -15.97 16.55
C VAL A 28 -32.29 -15.25 17.71
N ALA A 29 -31.84 -15.53 18.95
CA ALA A 29 -32.30 -14.78 20.11
C ALA A 29 -31.93 -13.30 19.96
N THR A 30 -32.93 -12.42 19.97
CA THR A 30 -32.73 -10.97 20.01
C THR A 30 -32.15 -10.59 21.37
N LEU A 31 -30.97 -10.01 21.37
CA LEU A 31 -30.33 -9.44 22.55
C LEU A 31 -30.59 -7.93 22.59
N GLY A 32 -31.09 -7.45 23.73
CA GLY A 32 -31.28 -6.03 24.01
C GLY A 32 -32.72 -5.54 23.89
N THR A 33 -32.99 -4.42 24.57
CA THR A 33 -34.20 -3.62 24.39
C THR A 33 -33.91 -2.52 23.37
N GLN A 34 -34.91 -2.07 22.61
CA GLN A 34 -34.73 -0.84 21.82
C GLN A 34 -34.47 0.33 22.80
N PRO A 35 -33.37 1.08 22.61
CA PRO A 35 -33.12 2.25 23.45
C PRO A 35 -34.21 3.30 23.21
N ASP A 36 -34.69 3.93 24.27
CA ASP A 36 -35.60 5.06 24.16
C ASP A 36 -34.83 6.27 23.63
N SER A 37 -34.95 6.50 22.31
CA SER A 37 -34.31 7.62 21.63
C SER A 37 -34.85 8.98 22.09
N GLY A 38 -36.03 9.03 22.73
CA GLY A 38 -36.57 10.28 23.28
C GLY A 38 -36.01 10.64 24.66
N SER A 39 -35.35 9.69 25.33
CA SER A 39 -34.79 9.93 26.67
C SER A 39 -33.65 10.95 26.64
N ALA A 40 -33.57 11.77 27.68
CA ALA A 40 -32.51 12.76 27.82
C ALA A 40 -31.11 12.12 27.81
N VAL A 41 -30.96 10.95 28.45
CA VAL A 41 -29.70 10.19 28.49
C VAL A 41 -29.28 9.73 27.10
N TYR A 42 -30.21 9.23 26.28
CA TYR A 42 -29.89 8.86 24.91
C TYR A 42 -29.43 10.07 24.09
N GLN A 43 -30.15 11.17 24.18
CA GLN A 43 -29.85 12.39 23.42
C GLN A 43 -28.48 12.98 23.80
N GLU A 44 -28.16 13.00 25.09
CA GLU A 44 -26.85 13.45 25.57
C GLU A 44 -25.71 12.55 25.03
N ASN A 45 -25.85 11.22 25.18
CA ASN A 45 -24.87 10.26 24.67
C ASN A 45 -24.68 10.37 23.16
N TYR A 46 -25.79 10.55 22.43
CA TYR A 46 -25.79 10.69 20.97
C TYR A 46 -25.02 11.94 20.53
N GLU A 47 -25.31 13.11 21.10
CA GLU A 47 -24.64 14.35 20.71
C GLU A 47 -23.15 14.35 21.09
N GLN A 48 -22.78 13.78 22.25
CA GLN A 48 -21.36 13.61 22.62
C GLN A 48 -20.61 12.70 21.63
N MET A 49 -21.18 11.54 21.29
CA MET A 49 -20.55 10.60 20.34
C MET A 49 -20.46 11.21 18.94
N LYS A 50 -21.52 11.87 18.49
CA LYS A 50 -21.57 12.55 17.19
C LYS A 50 -20.48 13.60 17.05
N ALA A 51 -20.21 14.38 18.10
CA ALA A 51 -19.11 15.35 18.09
C ALA A 51 -17.75 14.66 17.86
N LEU A 52 -17.47 13.56 18.57
CA LEU A 52 -16.22 12.79 18.41
C LEU A 52 -16.10 12.15 17.02
N VAL A 53 -17.20 11.63 16.47
CA VAL A 53 -17.24 11.05 15.11
C VAL A 53 -16.98 12.12 14.06
N ASN A 54 -17.55 13.32 14.22
CA ASN A 54 -17.29 14.43 13.31
C ASN A 54 -15.82 14.86 13.35
N GLU A 55 -15.24 14.99 14.55
CA GLU A 55 -13.81 15.30 14.72
C GLU A 55 -12.90 14.24 14.08
N LEU A 56 -13.25 12.96 14.25
CA LEU A 56 -12.56 11.85 13.58
C LEU A 56 -12.63 11.99 12.06
N HIS A 57 -13.82 12.25 11.50
CA HIS A 57 -14.01 12.41 10.06
C HIS A 57 -13.22 13.60 9.52
N GLU A 58 -13.27 14.76 10.16
CA GLU A 58 -12.52 15.94 9.73
C GLU A 58 -11.01 15.68 9.68
N ARG A 59 -10.45 15.05 10.71
CA ARG A 59 -9.03 14.69 10.74
C ARG A 59 -8.68 13.65 9.68
N ALA A 60 -9.53 12.64 9.51
CA ALA A 60 -9.36 11.60 8.48
C ALA A 60 -9.36 12.21 7.07
N GLN A 61 -10.24 13.19 6.80
CA GLN A 61 -10.28 13.90 5.52
C GLN A 61 -8.98 14.70 5.28
N LYS A 62 -8.48 15.42 6.29
CA LYS A 62 -7.19 16.13 6.19
C LYS A 62 -6.04 15.17 5.87
N ILE A 63 -5.97 14.03 6.56
CA ILE A 63 -4.96 13.00 6.31
C ILE A 63 -5.09 12.41 4.90
N ARG A 64 -6.31 12.23 4.40
CA ARG A 64 -6.59 11.65 3.08
C ARG A 64 -5.99 12.49 1.94
N LEU A 65 -5.79 13.80 2.15
CA LEU A 65 -5.20 14.70 1.16
C LEU A 65 -3.73 14.40 0.84
N GLY A 66 -3.01 13.66 1.70
CA GLY A 66 -1.60 13.35 1.49
C GLY A 66 -0.69 14.56 1.72
N GLY A 67 0.31 14.75 0.86
CA GLY A 67 1.23 15.88 0.94
C GLY A 67 0.61 17.24 0.62
N SER A 68 1.43 18.29 0.66
CA SER A 68 1.00 19.65 0.34
C SER A 68 0.51 19.80 -1.11
N GLU A 69 -0.29 20.83 -1.38
CA GLU A 69 -0.81 21.08 -2.75
C GLU A 69 0.32 21.19 -3.78
N LYS A 70 1.37 21.94 -3.45
CA LYS A 70 2.57 22.06 -4.29
C LYS A 70 3.24 20.70 -4.57
N ALA A 71 3.22 19.77 -3.60
CA ALA A 71 3.77 18.44 -3.79
C ALA A 71 2.87 17.58 -4.70
N LYS A 72 1.55 17.68 -4.56
CA LYS A 72 0.57 17.04 -5.45
C LYS A 72 0.69 17.56 -6.88
N GLU A 73 0.73 18.87 -7.10
CA GLU A 73 0.92 19.50 -8.41
C GLU A 73 2.24 19.05 -9.07
N ARG A 74 3.33 19.03 -8.29
CA ARG A 74 4.62 18.53 -8.78
C ARG A 74 4.58 17.04 -9.14
N HIS A 75 3.78 16.26 -8.44
CA HIS A 75 3.61 14.83 -8.71
C HIS A 75 2.77 14.61 -9.98
N THR A 76 1.61 15.28 -10.09
CA THR A 76 0.70 15.13 -11.22
C THR A 76 1.23 15.75 -12.52
N SER A 77 1.99 16.85 -12.45
CA SER A 77 2.68 17.43 -13.61
C SER A 77 3.69 16.50 -14.28
N ARG A 78 4.08 15.40 -13.62
CA ARG A 78 4.91 14.33 -14.18
C ARG A 78 4.08 13.20 -14.81
N GLY A 79 2.77 13.37 -14.96
CA GLY A 79 1.87 12.35 -15.51
C GLY A 79 1.53 11.22 -14.52
N LYS A 80 1.79 11.42 -13.23
CA LYS A 80 1.62 10.38 -12.19
C LYS A 80 0.28 10.54 -11.49
N LEU A 81 -0.45 9.44 -11.34
CA LEU A 81 -1.59 9.34 -10.42
C LEU A 81 -1.11 9.43 -8.96
N LEU A 82 -1.93 10.01 -8.09
CA LEU A 82 -1.72 10.03 -6.63
C LEU A 82 -1.85 8.62 -6.04
N ALA A 83 -1.30 8.40 -4.84
CA ALA A 83 -1.29 7.08 -4.21
C ALA A 83 -2.70 6.48 -4.06
N ARG A 84 -3.67 7.28 -3.60
CA ARG A 84 -5.06 6.82 -3.43
C ARG A 84 -5.78 6.60 -4.75
N GLU A 85 -5.50 7.42 -5.77
CA GLU A 85 -6.03 7.21 -7.13
C GLU A 85 -5.51 5.89 -7.74
N ARG A 86 -4.26 5.52 -7.45
CA ARG A 86 -3.69 4.24 -7.88
C ARG A 86 -4.35 3.06 -7.16
N VAL A 87 -4.61 3.18 -5.86
CA VAL A 87 -5.36 2.18 -5.10
C VAL A 87 -6.77 2.05 -5.67
N ASP A 88 -7.48 3.16 -5.82
CA ASP A 88 -8.85 3.18 -6.36
C ASP A 88 -8.91 2.60 -7.79
N GLY A 89 -7.91 2.87 -8.63
CA GLY A 89 -7.81 2.31 -9.99
C GLY A 89 -7.38 0.84 -10.06
N LEU A 90 -6.80 0.30 -8.99
CA LEU A 90 -6.42 -1.12 -8.88
C LEU A 90 -7.57 -1.99 -8.39
N LEU A 91 -8.45 -1.44 -7.55
CA LEU A 91 -9.55 -2.17 -6.93
C LEU A 91 -10.65 -2.53 -7.92
N ASP A 92 -11.34 -3.64 -7.65
CA ASP A 92 -12.55 -4.02 -8.38
C ASP A 92 -13.64 -2.95 -8.20
N PRO A 93 -14.37 -2.57 -9.26
CA PRO A 93 -15.41 -1.54 -9.18
C PRO A 93 -16.45 -1.83 -8.09
N GLY A 94 -16.66 -0.87 -7.18
CA GLY A 94 -17.62 -0.98 -6.08
C GLY A 94 -17.18 -1.88 -4.92
N SER A 95 -15.97 -2.46 -4.98
CA SER A 95 -15.44 -3.24 -3.87
C SER A 95 -15.03 -2.34 -2.69
N PRO A 96 -15.20 -2.80 -1.44
CA PRO A 96 -14.76 -2.04 -0.27
C PRO A 96 -13.23 -2.05 -0.17
N PHE A 97 -12.68 -0.99 0.42
CA PHE A 97 -11.28 -0.93 0.84
C PHE A 97 -11.20 -0.69 2.34
N LEU A 98 -10.66 -1.67 3.06
CA LEU A 98 -10.38 -1.55 4.48
C LEU A 98 -8.99 -0.95 4.68
N GLU A 99 -8.94 0.38 4.78
CA GLU A 99 -7.69 1.09 5.06
C GLU A 99 -7.19 0.83 6.48
N LEU A 100 -5.89 0.60 6.61
CA LEU A 100 -5.22 0.31 7.87
C LEU A 100 -4.40 1.50 8.37
N SER A 101 -4.53 1.79 9.67
CA SER A 101 -3.71 2.79 10.36
C SER A 101 -3.66 4.13 9.62
N GLN A 102 -4.83 4.65 9.23
CA GLN A 102 -4.95 5.93 8.52
C GLN A 102 -4.28 7.06 9.30
N PHE A 103 -4.34 7.05 10.63
CA PHE A 103 -3.73 8.06 11.51
C PHE A 103 -2.25 7.83 11.83
N ALA A 104 -1.57 6.90 11.14
CA ALA A 104 -0.13 6.74 11.31
C ALA A 104 0.60 8.07 11.05
N GLY A 105 1.53 8.43 11.95
CA GLY A 105 2.29 9.68 11.86
C GLY A 105 1.54 10.93 12.32
N TYR A 106 0.25 10.85 12.67
CA TYR A 106 -0.52 12.00 13.15
C TYR A 106 0.08 12.54 14.45
N GLN A 107 0.53 13.80 14.41
CA GLN A 107 1.16 14.50 15.54
C GLN A 107 2.37 13.77 16.16
N LEU A 108 3.01 12.87 15.39
CA LEU A 108 4.13 12.06 15.88
C LEU A 108 5.48 12.76 15.71
N TYR A 109 5.61 13.63 14.71
CA TYR A 109 6.86 14.32 14.38
C TYR A 109 6.63 15.82 14.51
N ASP A 110 7.23 16.43 15.54
CA ASP A 110 6.98 17.81 16.01
C ASP A 110 6.54 18.80 14.93
N ASN A 111 7.46 19.15 14.03
CA ASN A 111 7.26 20.16 12.98
C ASN A 111 7.08 19.53 11.59
N GLU A 112 6.78 18.24 11.53
CA GLU A 112 6.71 17.50 10.27
C GLU A 112 5.40 16.72 10.16
N GLU A 113 4.55 17.13 9.25
CA GLU A 113 3.38 16.33 8.91
C GLU A 113 3.80 15.15 8.01
N VAL A 114 3.43 13.95 8.44
CA VAL A 114 3.61 12.71 7.67
C VAL A 114 2.26 11.98 7.60
N PRO A 115 1.29 12.49 6.82
CA PRO A 115 -0.06 11.92 6.74
C PRO A 115 -0.04 10.45 6.36
N ALA A 116 -0.83 9.65 7.08
CA ALA A 116 -0.90 8.19 6.94
C ALA A 116 0.46 7.47 7.03
N GLY A 117 1.50 8.11 7.59
CA GLY A 117 2.85 7.60 7.64
C GLY A 117 3.55 7.58 6.27
N GLY A 118 3.06 8.30 5.27
CA GLY A 118 3.62 8.33 3.91
C GLY A 118 3.37 7.05 3.10
N ILE A 119 2.50 6.16 3.58
CA ILE A 119 2.13 4.92 2.90
C ILE A 119 0.65 4.59 3.16
N ILE A 120 -0.09 4.30 2.11
CA ILE A 120 -1.47 3.82 2.18
C ILE A 120 -1.42 2.31 2.21
N THR A 121 -1.95 1.70 3.26
CA THR A 121 -2.03 0.23 3.38
C THR A 121 -3.46 -0.18 3.64
N GLY A 122 -3.90 -1.30 3.09
CA GLY A 122 -5.26 -1.79 3.33
C GLY A 122 -5.57 -3.07 2.59
N ILE A 123 -6.75 -3.60 2.84
CA ILE A 123 -7.26 -4.82 2.20
C ILE A 123 -8.37 -4.41 1.23
N GLY A 124 -8.27 -4.87 0.00
CA GLY A 124 -9.31 -4.67 -1.00
C GLY A 124 -9.34 -5.79 -2.03
N ARG A 125 -10.33 -5.78 -2.92
CA ARG A 125 -10.47 -6.83 -3.94
C ARG A 125 -9.82 -6.41 -5.25
N VAL A 126 -9.02 -7.30 -5.81
CA VAL A 126 -8.39 -7.16 -7.12
C VAL A 126 -8.64 -8.45 -7.90
N SER A 127 -9.40 -8.35 -8.99
CA SER A 127 -9.84 -9.51 -9.78
C SER A 127 -10.55 -10.58 -8.95
N GLY A 128 -11.37 -10.16 -8.00
CA GLY A 128 -12.13 -11.03 -7.09
C GLY A 128 -11.34 -11.60 -5.91
N VAL A 129 -10.05 -11.28 -5.79
CA VAL A 129 -9.16 -11.78 -4.72
C VAL A 129 -8.92 -10.68 -3.69
N GLU A 130 -9.03 -11.01 -2.41
CA GLU A 130 -8.69 -10.10 -1.31
C GLU A 130 -7.17 -9.98 -1.17
N CYS A 131 -6.64 -8.78 -1.41
CA CYS A 131 -5.21 -8.51 -1.45
C CYS A 131 -4.84 -7.49 -0.38
N MET A 132 -3.66 -7.65 0.22
CA MET A 132 -3.00 -6.58 0.96
C MET A 132 -2.34 -5.63 -0.03
N ILE A 133 -2.72 -4.37 0.00
CA ILE A 133 -2.15 -3.32 -0.86
C ILE A 133 -1.31 -2.39 0.01
N ALA A 134 -0.11 -2.04 -0.45
CA ALA A 134 0.75 -1.05 0.17
C ALA A 134 1.29 -0.08 -0.89
N ALA A 135 0.86 1.17 -0.83
CA ALA A 135 1.15 2.21 -1.81
C ALA A 135 1.87 3.39 -1.18
N ASN A 136 3.11 3.66 -1.62
CA ASN A 136 3.84 4.82 -1.14
C ASN A 136 3.20 6.12 -1.64
N ASP A 137 3.09 7.11 -0.76
CA ASP A 137 2.67 8.45 -1.13
C ASP A 137 3.89 9.35 -1.36
N ALA A 138 4.30 9.45 -2.62
CA ALA A 138 5.42 10.29 -3.03
C ALA A 138 5.22 11.79 -2.74
N THR A 139 3.99 12.24 -2.49
CA THR A 139 3.70 13.64 -2.13
C THR A 139 4.04 13.92 -0.66
N VAL A 140 4.06 12.90 0.20
CA VAL A 140 4.45 13.01 1.61
C VAL A 140 5.95 12.83 1.74
N LYS A 141 6.68 13.94 1.88
CA LYS A 141 8.15 13.94 2.09
C LYS A 141 8.91 13.12 1.03
N GLY A 142 8.43 13.13 -0.22
CA GLY A 142 9.03 12.37 -1.33
C GLY A 142 8.82 10.86 -1.25
N GLY A 143 7.85 10.39 -0.45
CA GLY A 143 7.61 8.98 -0.19
C GLY A 143 8.70 8.32 0.65
N THR A 144 9.49 9.11 1.37
CA THR A 144 10.59 8.59 2.21
C THR A 144 10.05 7.84 3.42
N TYR A 145 10.75 6.79 3.82
CA TYR A 145 10.38 6.01 5.00
C TYR A 145 10.82 6.71 6.28
N TYR A 146 9.84 7.08 7.09
CA TYR A 146 10.02 7.43 8.50
C TYR A 146 9.93 6.16 9.35
N PRO A 147 10.34 6.19 10.64
CA PRO A 147 10.18 5.04 11.54
C PRO A 147 8.74 4.49 11.55
N VAL A 148 7.73 5.37 11.54
CA VAL A 148 6.32 4.97 11.48
C VAL A 148 5.94 4.33 10.14
N THR A 149 6.55 4.75 9.04
CA THR A 149 6.33 4.15 7.71
C THR A 149 6.79 2.70 7.69
N VAL A 150 7.97 2.43 8.26
CA VAL A 150 8.50 1.06 8.39
C VAL A 150 7.54 0.23 9.23
N LYS A 151 7.17 0.72 10.42
CA LYS A 151 6.26 0.01 11.32
C LYS A 151 4.91 -0.28 10.65
N LYS A 152 4.34 0.67 9.91
CA LYS A 152 3.08 0.50 9.18
C LYS A 152 3.20 -0.52 8.06
N HIS A 153 4.28 -0.49 7.29
CA HIS A 153 4.53 -1.48 6.23
C HIS A 153 4.69 -2.89 6.83
N LEU A 154 5.49 -3.05 7.88
CA LEU A 154 5.64 -4.35 8.56
C LEU A 154 4.31 -4.86 9.14
N ARG A 155 3.48 -3.97 9.69
CA ARG A 155 2.16 -4.35 10.19
C ARG A 155 1.24 -4.82 9.07
N ALA A 156 1.29 -4.19 7.89
CA ALA A 156 0.55 -4.65 6.71
C ALA A 156 0.99 -6.06 6.28
N GLN A 157 2.29 -6.32 6.24
CA GLN A 157 2.82 -7.65 5.92
C GLN A 157 2.47 -8.71 6.98
N GLU A 158 2.46 -8.33 8.26
CA GLU A 158 2.04 -9.24 9.33
C GLU A 158 0.59 -9.68 9.16
N ILE A 159 -0.32 -8.73 8.86
CA ILE A 159 -1.72 -9.02 8.55
C ILE A 159 -1.83 -9.90 7.31
N ALA A 160 -1.07 -9.60 6.25
CA ALA A 160 -1.07 -10.40 5.03
C ALA A 160 -0.62 -11.85 5.29
N LEU A 161 0.45 -12.03 6.07
CA LEU A 161 0.96 -13.35 6.45
C LEU A 161 -0.06 -14.14 7.28
N GLN A 162 -0.66 -13.52 8.29
CA GLN A 162 -1.63 -14.17 9.19
C GLN A 162 -2.92 -14.58 8.46
N ASN A 163 -3.33 -13.81 7.45
CA ASN A 163 -4.59 -14.00 6.73
C ASN A 163 -4.41 -14.58 5.31
N ARG A 164 -3.17 -14.92 4.93
CA ARG A 164 -2.80 -15.44 3.61
C ARG A 164 -3.26 -14.55 2.44
N LEU A 165 -3.08 -13.24 2.57
CA LEU A 165 -3.45 -12.27 1.54
C LEU A 165 -2.27 -12.06 0.57
N PRO A 166 -2.46 -12.21 -0.75
CA PRO A 166 -1.48 -11.74 -1.73
C PRO A 166 -1.13 -10.26 -1.51
N CYS A 167 0.13 -9.91 -1.67
CA CYS A 167 0.64 -8.56 -1.45
C CYS A 167 0.86 -7.84 -2.78
N ILE A 168 0.36 -6.61 -2.90
CA ILE A 168 0.61 -5.73 -4.04
C ILE A 168 1.27 -4.45 -3.52
N TYR A 169 2.52 -4.23 -3.93
CA TYR A 169 3.33 -3.07 -3.56
C TYR A 169 3.33 -2.05 -4.68
N LEU A 170 2.69 -0.89 -4.48
CA LEU A 170 2.76 0.25 -5.40
C LEU A 170 3.92 1.15 -4.98
N VAL A 171 5.09 0.88 -5.54
CA VAL A 171 6.37 1.41 -5.10
C VAL A 171 6.65 2.77 -5.74
N ASP A 172 6.85 3.78 -4.91
CA ASP A 172 7.16 5.15 -5.31
C ASP A 172 7.80 5.91 -4.14
N SER A 173 9.05 5.57 -3.82
CA SER A 173 9.73 6.02 -2.60
C SER A 173 11.12 6.58 -2.88
N GLY A 174 11.39 7.76 -2.32
CA GLY A 174 12.72 8.39 -2.36
C GLY A 174 13.78 7.74 -1.46
N GLY A 175 13.46 6.64 -0.74
CA GLY A 175 14.39 5.96 0.18
C GLY A 175 14.05 6.18 1.66
N ALA A 176 15.05 6.14 2.52
CA ALA A 176 14.88 6.33 3.97
C ALA A 176 14.97 7.81 4.37
N ASN A 177 14.29 8.20 5.45
CA ASN A 177 14.49 9.49 6.11
C ASN A 177 15.87 9.48 6.81
N LEU A 178 16.90 9.96 6.11
CA LEU A 178 18.29 9.90 6.56
C LEU A 178 18.54 10.49 7.97
N PRO A 179 17.91 11.62 8.38
CA PRO A 179 18.10 12.14 9.74
C PRO A 179 17.70 11.14 10.84
N ARG A 180 16.79 10.21 10.55
CA ARG A 180 16.28 9.18 11.48
C ARG A 180 16.73 7.77 11.13
N GLN A 181 17.81 7.64 10.34
CA GLN A 181 18.24 6.34 9.80
C GLN A 181 18.46 5.26 10.88
N ALA A 182 18.91 5.64 12.09
CA ALA A 182 19.17 4.72 13.19
C ALA A 182 17.90 4.01 13.69
N GLU A 183 16.73 4.63 13.50
CA GLU A 183 15.40 4.09 13.82
C GLU A 183 14.73 3.43 12.62
N ILE A 184 15.42 3.38 11.48
CA ILE A 184 14.87 2.87 10.20
C ILE A 184 15.68 1.68 9.68
N PHE A 185 16.98 1.59 9.95
CA PHE A 185 17.88 0.63 9.29
C PHE A 185 18.29 -0.57 10.15
N PRO A 186 18.86 -0.41 11.37
CA PRO A 186 19.71 -1.45 11.95
C PRO A 186 19.00 -2.62 12.67
N ASP A 187 17.81 -2.41 13.24
CA ASP A 187 17.22 -3.36 14.18
C ASP A 187 16.34 -4.44 13.50
N ARG A 188 15.98 -5.48 14.24
CA ARG A 188 15.20 -6.64 13.77
C ARG A 188 13.90 -6.26 13.07
N ASN A 189 13.22 -5.23 13.55
CA ASN A 189 11.94 -4.75 13.01
C ASN A 189 12.09 -3.44 12.23
N HIS A 190 13.27 -3.21 11.65
CA HIS A 190 13.55 -2.08 10.78
C HIS A 190 13.42 -2.47 9.30
N PHE A 191 13.83 -1.59 8.39
CA PHE A 191 13.52 -1.63 6.96
C PHE A 191 13.84 -2.99 6.30
N GLY A 192 14.95 -3.63 6.67
CA GLY A 192 15.34 -4.95 6.15
C GLY A 192 14.35 -6.06 6.44
N ARG A 193 13.50 -5.91 7.46
CA ARG A 193 12.45 -6.88 7.81
C ARG A 193 11.38 -6.99 6.73
N ILE A 194 11.20 -5.96 5.90
CA ILE A 194 10.27 -5.98 4.77
C ILE A 194 10.66 -7.10 3.80
N PHE A 195 11.95 -7.19 3.48
CA PHE A 195 12.49 -8.18 2.54
C PHE A 195 12.45 -9.60 3.10
N TYR A 196 12.80 -9.73 4.39
CA TYR A 196 12.64 -11.01 5.10
C TYR A 196 11.19 -11.50 5.03
N ASN A 197 10.22 -10.63 5.32
CA ASN A 197 8.81 -10.99 5.26
C ASN A 197 8.36 -11.33 3.83
N GLN A 198 8.81 -10.60 2.80
CA GLN A 198 8.51 -10.92 1.39
C GLN A 198 8.98 -12.33 1.04
N ALA A 199 10.24 -12.67 1.33
CA ALA A 199 10.78 -14.00 1.07
C ALA A 199 10.03 -15.11 1.84
N ILE A 200 9.71 -14.88 3.11
CA ILE A 200 8.94 -15.83 3.92
C ILE A 200 7.53 -16.01 3.38
N MET A 201 6.84 -14.94 2.96
CA MET A 201 5.49 -15.02 2.39
C MET A 201 5.50 -15.74 1.04
N SER A 202 6.45 -15.41 0.15
CA SER A 202 6.63 -16.11 -1.13
C SER A 202 6.86 -17.62 -0.91
N SER A 203 7.74 -18.00 0.04
CA SER A 203 7.97 -19.42 0.40
C SER A 203 6.73 -20.17 0.91
N LYS A 204 5.69 -19.44 1.34
CA LYS A 204 4.40 -19.97 1.81
C LYS A 204 3.30 -19.92 0.75
N ASN A 205 3.67 -19.65 -0.51
CA ASN A 205 2.77 -19.41 -1.64
C ASN A 205 1.78 -18.27 -1.37
N ILE A 206 2.26 -17.20 -0.75
CA ILE A 206 1.53 -15.92 -0.64
C ILE A 206 2.19 -14.97 -1.65
N THR A 207 1.54 -14.76 -2.78
CA THR A 207 2.10 -14.03 -3.93
C THR A 207 2.53 -12.61 -3.56
N GLN A 208 3.71 -12.21 -4.00
CA GLN A 208 4.31 -10.89 -3.83
C GLN A 208 4.39 -10.21 -5.21
N ILE A 209 3.65 -9.12 -5.42
CA ILE A 209 3.65 -8.34 -6.67
C ILE A 209 4.18 -6.94 -6.38
N ALA A 210 5.11 -6.47 -7.20
CA ALA A 210 5.60 -5.10 -7.16
C ALA A 210 5.24 -4.34 -8.43
N VAL A 211 4.80 -3.09 -8.27
CA VAL A 211 4.55 -2.14 -9.36
C VAL A 211 5.36 -0.89 -9.07
N VAL A 212 6.46 -0.71 -9.80
CA VAL A 212 7.37 0.43 -9.67
C VAL A 212 6.86 1.59 -10.52
N MET A 213 6.31 2.58 -9.84
CA MET A 213 5.62 3.74 -10.43
C MET A 213 6.40 5.04 -10.24
N GLY A 214 7.66 4.96 -9.83
CA GLY A 214 8.53 6.10 -9.61
C GLY A 214 9.91 5.66 -9.13
N SER A 215 10.54 6.48 -8.28
CA SER A 215 11.86 6.15 -7.75
C SER A 215 11.81 4.96 -6.81
N CYS A 216 12.82 4.11 -6.89
CA CYS A 216 13.03 2.95 -6.04
C CYS A 216 14.54 2.79 -5.80
N THR A 217 15.06 3.46 -4.76
CA THR A 217 16.49 3.61 -4.52
C THR A 217 16.99 2.84 -3.30
N ALA A 218 18.24 2.39 -3.34
CA ALA A 218 18.97 1.75 -2.25
C ALA A 218 18.20 0.56 -1.66
N GLY A 219 17.90 0.59 -0.36
CA GLY A 219 17.13 -0.48 0.28
C GLY A 219 15.78 -0.73 -0.42
N GLY A 220 15.12 0.32 -0.92
CA GLY A 220 13.82 0.18 -1.57
C GLY A 220 13.85 -0.73 -2.79
N ALA A 221 15.00 -0.82 -3.48
CA ALA A 221 15.20 -1.63 -4.68
C ALA A 221 14.96 -3.13 -4.44
N TYR A 222 15.07 -3.61 -3.20
CA TYR A 222 14.79 -5.01 -2.87
C TYR A 222 13.29 -5.34 -2.87
N VAL A 223 12.40 -4.35 -2.73
CA VAL A 223 10.95 -4.60 -2.81
C VAL A 223 10.56 -5.20 -4.17
N PRO A 224 10.90 -4.57 -5.31
CA PRO A 224 10.66 -5.17 -6.62
C PRO A 224 11.60 -6.34 -6.95
N ALA A 225 12.86 -6.31 -6.52
CA ALA A 225 13.80 -7.39 -6.83
C ALA A 225 13.48 -8.72 -6.13
N MET A 226 12.72 -8.69 -5.03
CA MET A 226 12.29 -9.88 -4.27
C MET A 226 10.79 -10.18 -4.42
N ALA A 227 10.09 -9.47 -5.32
CA ALA A 227 8.72 -9.81 -5.69
C ALA A 227 8.70 -11.02 -6.64
N ASP A 228 7.62 -11.82 -6.59
CA ASP A 228 7.42 -12.94 -7.51
C ASP A 228 7.17 -12.41 -8.94
N GLU A 229 6.45 -11.29 -9.06
CA GLU A 229 6.26 -10.54 -10.30
C GLU A 229 6.52 -9.05 -10.09
N ASN A 230 7.19 -8.43 -11.07
CA ASN A 230 7.56 -7.02 -11.02
C ASN A 230 7.17 -6.29 -12.32
N ILE A 231 6.46 -5.17 -12.16
CA ILE A 231 6.00 -4.31 -13.25
C ILE A 231 6.65 -2.94 -13.08
N ILE A 232 7.27 -2.40 -14.14
CA ILE A 232 7.95 -1.11 -14.09
C ILE A 232 7.32 -0.16 -15.12
N VAL A 233 6.85 1.00 -14.68
CA VAL A 233 6.28 2.01 -15.58
C VAL A 233 7.40 2.64 -16.41
N ARG A 234 7.35 2.46 -17.72
CA ARG A 234 8.37 2.96 -18.65
C ARG A 234 8.54 4.49 -18.57
N LYS A 235 9.78 4.98 -18.62
CA LYS A 235 10.15 6.42 -18.51
C LYS A 235 9.70 7.09 -17.20
N GLN A 236 9.48 6.31 -16.14
CA GLN A 236 9.00 6.83 -14.85
C GLN A 236 9.51 6.01 -13.67
N GLY A 237 9.38 4.68 -13.74
CA GLY A 237 9.88 3.74 -12.75
C GLY A 237 11.38 3.53 -12.90
N THR A 238 12.12 3.70 -11.82
CA THR A 238 13.56 3.49 -11.79
C THR A 238 13.97 2.68 -10.57
N ILE A 239 14.83 1.68 -10.73
CA ILE A 239 15.34 0.80 -9.68
C ILE A 239 16.87 0.85 -9.69
N PHE A 240 17.49 1.18 -8.56
CA PHE A 240 18.95 1.14 -8.41
C PHE A 240 19.38 1.08 -6.94
N LEU A 241 20.50 0.41 -6.65
CA LEU A 241 21.09 0.40 -5.30
C LEU A 241 21.74 1.74 -4.93
N ALA A 242 22.30 2.44 -5.92
CA ALA A 242 22.87 3.77 -5.79
C ALA A 242 22.28 4.64 -6.89
N GLY A 243 21.58 5.72 -6.54
CA GLY A 243 21.05 6.65 -7.53
C GLY A 243 22.13 7.53 -8.16
N PRO A 244 21.79 8.29 -9.22
CA PRO A 244 22.76 9.13 -9.93
C PRO A 244 23.60 10.06 -9.03
N PRO A 245 23.05 10.71 -7.98
CA PRO A 245 23.86 11.53 -7.08
C PRO A 245 24.96 10.74 -6.37
N LEU A 246 24.69 9.48 -6.00
CA LEU A 246 25.66 8.63 -5.29
C LEU A 246 26.70 8.05 -6.24
N VAL A 247 26.30 7.66 -7.46
CA VAL A 247 27.21 7.22 -8.52
C VAL A 247 28.21 8.32 -8.86
N LYS A 248 27.72 9.54 -9.09
CA LYS A 248 28.57 10.71 -9.34
C LYS A 248 29.52 10.99 -8.19
N ALA A 249 29.03 10.93 -6.94
CA ALA A 249 29.87 11.17 -5.77
C ALA A 249 30.98 10.11 -5.59
N ALA A 250 30.70 8.85 -5.92
CA ALA A 250 31.64 7.74 -5.72
C ALA A 250 32.65 7.58 -6.86
N THR A 251 32.26 7.86 -8.10
CA THR A 251 33.04 7.51 -9.31
C THR A 251 33.32 8.69 -10.24
N GLY A 252 32.62 9.81 -10.06
CA GLY A 252 32.62 10.92 -11.01
C GLY A 252 31.74 10.71 -12.25
N GLU A 253 31.15 9.53 -12.43
CA GLU A 253 30.29 9.23 -13.58
C GLU A 253 28.97 10.04 -13.54
N GLU A 254 28.63 10.66 -14.66
CA GLU A 254 27.35 11.33 -14.87
C GLU A 254 26.43 10.46 -15.73
N VAL A 255 25.38 9.94 -15.11
CA VAL A 255 24.40 9.06 -15.74
C VAL A 255 22.98 9.50 -15.35
N SER A 256 22.03 9.38 -16.28
CA SER A 256 20.64 9.72 -15.99
C SER A 256 19.96 8.62 -15.15
N ALA A 257 18.86 8.92 -14.47
CA ALA A 257 18.13 7.91 -13.71
C ALA A 257 17.52 6.81 -14.61
N GLU A 258 17.12 7.15 -15.84
CA GLU A 258 16.58 6.19 -16.80
C GLU A 258 17.69 5.28 -17.35
N ASP A 259 18.87 5.83 -17.64
CA ASP A 259 19.99 5.04 -18.16
C ASP A 259 20.63 4.15 -17.08
N LEU A 260 20.61 4.60 -15.82
CA LEU A 260 21.17 3.86 -14.70
C LEU A 260 20.28 2.70 -14.24
N GLY A 261 18.96 2.83 -14.37
CA GLY A 261 18.04 1.85 -13.81
C GLY A 261 16.59 2.02 -14.20
N GLY A 262 16.30 2.56 -15.38
CA GLY A 262 14.95 2.69 -15.92
C GLY A 262 14.33 1.35 -16.32
N ALA A 263 13.05 1.39 -16.71
CA ALA A 263 12.30 0.20 -17.07
C ALA A 263 12.91 -0.56 -18.27
N ASP A 264 13.40 0.16 -19.28
CA ASP A 264 14.00 -0.45 -20.47
C ASP A 264 15.28 -1.25 -20.12
N LEU A 265 16.02 -0.86 -19.07
CA LEU A 265 17.21 -1.59 -18.62
C LEU A 265 16.86 -2.87 -17.86
N HIS A 266 15.81 -2.84 -17.02
CA HIS A 266 15.45 -3.97 -16.15
C HIS A 266 14.55 -5.02 -16.82
N CYS A 267 13.89 -4.69 -17.93
CA CYS A 267 12.89 -5.56 -18.56
C CYS A 267 13.32 -6.17 -19.90
N ARG A 268 14.54 -5.90 -20.38
CA ARG A 268 15.04 -6.39 -21.67
C ARG A 268 16.05 -7.51 -21.53
#